data_AF-A0A7C4GJI8-F1
#
_entry.id   AF-A0A7C4GJI8-F1
#
_cell.length_a   1.000
_cell.length_b   1.000
_cell.length_c   1.000
_cell.angle_alpha   90.00
_cell.angle_beta   90.00
_cell.angle_gamma   90.00
#
_symmetry.space_group_name_H-M   'P 1'
#
loop_
_entity.id
_entity.type
_entity.pdbx_description
1 polymer ?
#
loop_
_entity_poly.entity_id
_entity_poly.type
_entity_poly.pdbx_seq_one_letter_code
_entity_poly.pdbx_strand_id
1 'polypeptide(L)' 'MRLLIDTSFLIALKKGDLKARKTLESLKDKVEDIGISRLTEYYLMVGALYLWRKYGYARELAWLDEALKW' A
#
# COMPACT_ATOMS: atom_id res chain seq x y z
N MET A 1 -1.78 4.03 19.86
CA MET A 1 -0.55 3.53 19.17
C MET A 1 -0.59 3.98 17.71
N ARG A 2 0.54 4.40 17.11
CA ARG A 2 0.62 4.72 15.69
C ARG A 2 1.26 3.56 14.91
N LEU A 3 0.72 3.24 13.75
CA LEU A 3 1.19 2.14 12.90
C LEU A 3 1.81 2.68 11.62
N LEU A 4 3.09 2.39 11.39
CA LEU A 4 3.77 2.68 10.13
C LEU A 4 3.74 1.42 9.24
N ILE A 5 3.11 1.51 8.08
CA ILE A 5 2.99 0.39 7.16
C ILE A 5 4.17 0.35 6.20
N ASP A 6 4.81 -0.82 6.11
CA ASP A 6 5.86 -1.09 5.12
C ASP A 6 5.30 -1.33 3.71
N THR A 7 6.13 -1.08 2.71
CA THR A 7 5.84 -1.28 1.28
C THR A 7 5.37 -2.70 0.99
N SER A 8 6.05 -3.72 1.56
CA SER A 8 5.71 -5.12 1.31
C SER A 8 4.33 -5.50 1.86
N PHE A 9 3.94 -4.91 3.00
CA PHE A 9 2.63 -5.14 3.61
C PHE A 9 1.50 -4.54 2.78
N LEU A 10 1.68 -3.32 2.24
CA LEU A 10 0.71 -2.72 1.30
C LEU A 10 0.54 -3.56 0.04
N ILE A 11 1.63 -4.07 -0.51
CA ILE A 11 1.58 -4.95 -1.68
C ILE A 11 0.83 -6.25 -1.34
N ALA A 12 1.04 -6.83 -0.15
CA ALA A 12 0.30 -8.01 0.30
C ALA A 12 -1.21 -7.71 0.41
N LEU A 13 -1.59 -6.58 1.00
CA LEU A 13 -2.98 -6.13 1.07
C LEU A 13 -3.60 -5.96 -0.33
N LYS A 14 -2.88 -5.31 -1.26
CA LYS A 14 -3.31 -5.15 -2.66
C LYS A 14 -3.56 -6.49 -3.36
N LYS A 15 -2.72 -7.49 -3.08
CA LYS A 15 -2.84 -8.85 -3.62
C LYS A 15 -3.95 -9.68 -2.96
N GLY A 16 -4.64 -9.14 -1.96
CA GLY A 16 -5.69 -9.84 -1.24
C GLY A 16 -5.17 -10.88 -0.24
N ASP A 17 -3.95 -10.72 0.27
CA ASP A 17 -3.37 -11.63 1.25
C ASP A 17 -4.23 -11.68 2.53
N LEU A 18 -4.75 -12.88 2.84
CA LEU A 18 -5.66 -13.09 3.97
C LEU A 18 -5.00 -12.85 5.32
N LYS A 19 -3.69 -13.14 5.44
CA LYS A 19 -2.97 -12.93 6.69
C LYS A 19 -2.77 -11.44 6.94
N ALA A 20 -2.36 -10.69 5.93
CA ALA A 20 -2.22 -9.24 6.01
C ALA A 20 -3.55 -8.56 6.39
N ARG A 21 -4.66 -8.96 5.77
CA ARG A 21 -6.01 -8.45 6.12
C ARG A 21 -6.38 -8.75 7.57
N LYS A 22 -6.29 -10.00 8.02
CA LYS A 22 -6.60 -10.39 9.40
C LYS A 22 -5.72 -9.66 10.42
N THR A 23 -4.43 -9.49 10.12
CA THR A 23 -3.51 -8.73 10.96
C THR A 23 -3.96 -7.28 11.07
N LEU A 24 -4.31 -6.61 9.97
CA LEU A 24 -4.79 -5.23 10.00
C LEU A 24 -6.12 -5.11 10.77
N GLU A 25 -7.07 -6.02 10.54
CA GLU A 25 -8.35 -6.06 11.26
C GLU A 25 -8.16 -6.23 12.76
N SER A 26 -7.26 -7.12 13.20
CA SER A 26 -6.98 -7.36 14.62
C SER A 26 -6.32 -6.16 15.33
N LEU A 27 -5.75 -5.23 14.56
CA LEU A 27 -5.09 -4.03 15.07
C LEU A 27 -6.00 -2.81 15.04
N LYS A 28 -7.16 -2.86 14.38
CA LYS A 28 -8.01 -1.68 14.14
C LYS A 28 -8.37 -0.93 15.44
N ASP A 29 -8.68 -1.66 16.50
CA ASP A 29 -9.14 -1.08 17.78
C ASP A 29 -7.98 -0.65 18.68
N LYS A 30 -6.74 -0.94 18.27
CA LYS A 30 -5.50 -0.67 19.03
C LYS A 30 -4.68 0.46 18.41
N VAL A 31 -5.04 0.91 17.21
CA VAL A 31 -4.28 1.88 16.41
C VAL A 31 -5.07 3.18 16.32
N GLU A 32 -4.44 4.28 16.73
CA GLU A 32 -4.98 5.63 16.67
C GLU A 32 -4.77 6.26 15.28
N ASP A 33 -3.66 5.89 14.62
CA ASP A 33 -3.24 6.49 13.37
C ASP A 33 -2.42 5.49 12.54
N ILE A 34 -2.61 5.52 11.21
CA ILE A 34 -1.93 4.65 10.25
C ILE A 34 -1.23 5.55 9.23
N GLY A 35 0.09 5.39 9.14
CA GLY A 35 0.93 6.14 8.21
C GLY A 35 1.72 5.24 7.27
N ILE A 36 2.25 5.85 6.22
CA ILE A 36 3.32 5.27 5.40
C ILE A 36 4.50 6.25 5.40
N SER A 37 5.71 5.75 5.12
CA SER A 37 6.86 6.63 4.94
C SER A 37 6.85 7.25 3.54
N ARG A 38 7.50 8.42 3.38
CA ARG A 38 7.71 9.02 2.06
C ARG A 38 8.55 8.12 1.14
N LEU A 39 9.42 7.26 1.71
CA LEU A 39 10.17 6.25 0.97
C LEU A 39 9.24 5.14 0.45
N THR A 40 8.29 4.69 1.25
CA THR A 40 7.27 3.72 0.86
C THR A 40 6.46 4.23 -0.32
N GLU A 41 6.00 5.48 -0.25
CA GLU A 41 5.32 6.15 -1.36
C GLU A 41 6.20 6.19 -2.63
N TYR A 42 7.46 6.61 -2.50
CA TYR A 42 8.41 6.62 -3.62
C TYR A 42 8.57 5.23 -4.26
N TYR A 43 8.73 4.18 -3.45
CA TYR A 43 8.87 2.81 -3.97
C TYR A 43 7.62 2.33 -4.71
N LEU A 44 6.43 2.64 -4.19
CA LEU A 44 5.17 2.31 -4.85
C LEU A 44 5.02 3.06 -6.18
N MET A 45 5.38 4.35 -6.22
CA MET A 45 5.35 5.15 -7.45
C MET A 45 6.30 4.60 -8.51
N VAL A 46 7.55 4.31 -8.14
CA VAL A 46 8.55 3.72 -9.05
C VAL A 46 8.06 2.38 -9.60
N GLY A 47 7.50 1.52 -8.73
CA GLY A 47 6.94 0.23 -9.13
C GLY A 47 5.76 0.36 -10.09
N ALA A 48 4.80 1.25 -9.81
CA ALA A 48 3.64 1.49 -10.66
C ALA A 48 4.03 2.06 -12.03
N LEU A 49 4.95 3.03 -12.06
CA LEU A 49 5.49 3.60 -13.29
C LEU A 49 6.22 2.55 -14.13
N TYR A 50 7.04 1.71 -13.50
CA TYR A 50 7.72 0.62 -14.17
C TYR A 50 6.72 -0.35 -14.84
N LEU A 51 5.70 -0.78 -14.08
CA LEU A 51 4.69 -1.70 -14.60
C LEU A 51 3.88 -1.09 -15.75
N TRP A 52 3.57 0.20 -15.65
CA TRP A 52 2.92 0.92 -16.75
C TRP A 52 3.82 1.00 -17.99
N ARG A 53 5.07 1.47 -17.84
CA ARG A 53 5.98 1.66 -18.97
C ARG A 53 6.36 0.35 -19.65
N LYS A 54 6.54 -0.72 -18.88
CA LYS A 54 6.99 -2.02 -19.40
C LYS A 54 5.87 -2.90 -19.92
N TYR A 55 4.69 -2.86 -19.28
CA TYR A 55 3.59 -3.80 -19.56
C TYR A 55 2.27 -3.14 -19.93
N GLY A 56 2.20 -1.80 -19.96
CA GLY A 56 0.96 -1.07 -20.25
C GLY A 56 -0.05 -1.06 -19.10
N TYR A 57 0.33 -1.47 -17.89
CA TYR A 57 -0.57 -1.58 -16.73
C TYR A 57 -0.88 -0.23 -16.06
N ALA A 58 -1.56 0.67 -16.77
CA ALA A 58 -1.96 1.98 -16.25
C ALA A 58 -2.83 1.91 -14.98
N ARG A 59 -3.55 0.79 -14.78
CA ARG A 59 -4.34 0.52 -13.56
C ARG A 59 -3.54 0.58 -12.27
N GLU A 60 -2.23 0.30 -12.32
CA GLU A 60 -1.37 0.33 -11.13
C GLU A 60 -1.17 1.77 -10.63
N LEU A 61 -1.15 2.75 -11.54
CA LEU A 61 -1.10 4.17 -11.19
C LEU A 61 -2.44 4.66 -10.64
N ALA A 62 -3.56 4.24 -11.25
CA ALA A 62 -4.89 4.59 -10.77
C ALA A 62 -5.14 4.04 -9.35
N TRP A 63 -4.73 2.78 -9.10
CA TRP A 63 -4.79 2.20 -7.76
C TRP A 63 -3.93 2.98 -6.76
N LEU A 64 -2.73 3.42 -7.16
CA LEU A 64 -1.85 4.17 -6.27
C LEU A 64 -2.43 5.55 -5.94
N ASP A 65 -3.00 6.26 -6.92
CA ASP A 65 -3.69 7.53 -6.71
C ASP A 65 -4.87 7.38 -5.74
N GLU A 66 -5.63 6.29 -5.85
CA GLU A 66 -6.72 5.99 -4.92
C GLU A 66 -6.22 5.62 -3.52
N ALA A 67 -5.21 4.76 -3.42
CA ALA A 67 -4.65 4.29 -2.16
C ALA A 67 -3.94 5.39 -1.36
N LEU A 68 -3.46 6.43 -2.05
CA LEU A 68 -2.77 7.58 -1.46
C LEU A 68 -3.62 8.85 -1.47
N LYS A 69 -4.94 8.75 -1.67
CA LYS A 69 -5.84 9.86 -1.38
C LYS A 69 -6.03 9.95 0.13
N TRP A 70 -5.35 10.93 0.72
CA TRP A 70 -5.52 11.35 2.11
C TRP A 70 -6.47 12.54 2.19
#